data_AF-A0AA35T7Q0-F1
#
_entry.id   AF-A0AA35T7Q0-F1
#
_cell.length_a   1.000
_cell.length_b   1.000
_cell.length_c   1.000
_cell.angle_alpha   90.00
_cell.angle_beta   90.00
_cell.angle_gamma   90.00
#
_symmetry.space_group_name_H-M   'P 1'
#
loop_
_entity.id
_entity.type
_entity.pdbx_description
1 polymer ?
#
loop_
_entity_poly.entity_id
_entity_poly.type
_entity_poly.pdbx_seq_one_letter_code
_entity_poly.pdbx_strand_id
1 'polypeptide(L)' 'MPHTILLIQPARGHESRTYTDYETVQECLEGICKIYEEHLRQLNPHSPSITYDISQLFKFVDDLFDLSCLV' A
#
# COMPACT_ATOMS: atom_id res chain seq x y z
N MET A 1 14.02 4.16 -16.68
CA MET A 1 13.73 3.71 -15.30
C MET A 1 12.92 2.42 -15.43
N PRO A 2 13.12 1.42 -14.56
CA PRO A 2 12.46 0.13 -14.71
C PRO A 2 10.99 0.22 -14.32
N HIS A 3 10.12 -0.30 -15.20
CA HIS A 3 8.71 -0.53 -14.93
C HIS A 3 8.57 -1.45 -13.72
N THR A 4 7.67 -1.13 -12.80
CA THR A 4 7.54 -1.83 -11.52
C THR A 4 6.11 -2.33 -11.31
N ILE A 5 5.96 -3.61 -11.00
CA ILE A 5 4.66 -4.21 -10.64
C ILE A 5 4.62 -4.46 -9.14
N LEU A 6 3.63 -3.91 -8.46
CA LEU A 6 3.30 -4.18 -7.06
C LEU A 6 2.29 -5.31 -6.98
N LEU A 7 2.61 -6.36 -6.23
CA LEU A 7 1.70 -7.45 -5.88
C LEU A 7 1.34 -7.31 -4.39
N ILE A 8 0.04 -7.27 -4.07
CA ILE A 8 -0.44 -7.12 -2.70
C ILE A 8 -1.50 -8.16 -2.37
N GLN A 9 -1.39 -8.72 -1.17
CA GLN A 9 -2.37 -9.64 -0.59
C GLN A 9 -2.70 -9.18 0.84
N PRO A 10 -3.79 -8.44 1.07
CA PRO A 10 -4.15 -7.94 2.40
C PRO A 10 -4.58 -9.02 3.38
N ALA A 11 -5.12 -10.15 2.91
CA ALA A 11 -5.63 -11.23 3.77
C ALA A 11 -5.25 -12.62 3.23
N ARG A 12 -5.42 -13.67 4.04
CA ARG A 12 -5.05 -15.05 3.63
C ARG A 12 -5.76 -15.57 2.39
N GLY A 13 -6.98 -15.09 2.11
CA GLY A 13 -7.79 -15.54 0.98
C GLY A 13 -7.18 -15.16 -0.37
N HIS A 14 -7.27 -16.08 -1.34
CA HIS A 14 -6.74 -15.90 -2.70
C HIS A 14 -7.43 -14.74 -3.43
N GLU A 15 -8.70 -14.48 -3.12
CA GLU A 15 -9.52 -13.40 -3.66
C GLU A 15 -9.06 -12.01 -3.22
N SER A 16 -8.24 -11.91 -2.17
CA SER A 16 -7.69 -10.62 -1.71
C SER A 16 -6.48 -10.18 -2.51
N ARG A 17 -5.92 -11.05 -3.36
CA ARG A 17 -4.76 -10.73 -4.20
C ARG A 17 -5.14 -9.73 -5.27
N THR A 18 -4.37 -8.67 -5.37
CA THR A 18 -4.45 -7.72 -6.49
C THR A 18 -3.06 -7.24 -6.87
N TYR A 19 -2.95 -6.57 -8.00
CA TYR A 19 -1.70 -5.99 -8.47
C TYR A 19 -1.94 -4.59 -9.02
N THR A 20 -0.87 -3.80 -9.07
CA THR A 20 -0.87 -2.48 -9.71
C THR A 20 0.50 -2.24 -10.32
N ASP A 21 0.54 -1.67 -11.51
CA ASP A 21 1.75 -1.37 -12.25
C ASP A 21 2.09 0.13 -12.19
N TYR A 22 3.38 0.44 -12.29
CA TYR A 22 3.94 1.78 -12.19
C TYR A 22 5.10 1.93 -13.18
N GLU A 23 5.31 3.14 -13.70
CA GLU A 23 6.40 3.40 -14.67
C GLU A 23 7.77 3.38 -13.99
N THR A 24 7.81 3.64 -12.67
CA THR A 24 9.04 3.66 -11.87
C THR A 24 8.86 3.05 -10.49
N VAL A 25 9.97 2.62 -9.88
CA VAL A 25 10.01 2.17 -8.48
C VAL A 25 9.53 3.25 -7.52
N GLN A 26 9.83 4.53 -7.79
CA GLN A 26 9.41 5.63 -6.93
C GLN A 26 7.88 5.77 -6.90
N GLU A 27 7.24 5.74 -8.07
CA GLU A 27 5.78 5.77 -8.18
C GLU A 27 5.12 4.57 -7.48
N CYS A 28 5.74 3.39 -7.54
CA CYS A 28 5.30 2.21 -6.81
C CYS A 28 5.32 2.43 -5.30
N LEU A 29 6.41 3.00 -4.76
CA LEU A 29 6.51 3.33 -3.33
C LEU A 29 5.48 4.40 -2.91
N GLU A 30 5.23 5.41 -3.76
CA GLU A 30 4.15 6.38 -3.53
C GLU A 30 2.77 5.71 -3.55
N GLY A 31 2.59 4.67 -4.37
CA GLY A 31 1.41 3.82 -4.41
C GLY A 31 1.12 3.13 -3.07
N ILE A 32 2.15 2.57 -2.42
CA ILE A 32 2.03 1.95 -1.10
C ILE A 32 1.57 2.97 -0.05
N CYS A 33 2.12 4.18 -0.06
CA CYS A 33 1.68 5.27 0.82
C CYS A 33 0.19 5.61 0.60
N LYS A 34 -0.24 5.73 -0.66
CA LYS A 34 -1.64 6.03 -1.01
C LYS A 34 -2.61 4.93 -0.55
N ILE A 35 -2.21 3.66 -0.65
CA ILE A 35 -3.02 2.53 -0.14
C ILE A 35 -3.24 2.68 1.36
N TYR A 36 -2.19 2.98 2.11
CA TYR A 36 -2.30 3.19 3.56
C TYR A 36 -3.13 4.44 3.91
N GLU A 37 -2.95 5.54 3.17
CA GLU A 37 -3.73 6.76 3.36
C GLU A 37 -5.22 6.56 3.08
N GLU A 38 -5.57 5.76 2.07
CA GLU A 38 -6.96 5.36 1.81
C GLU A 38 -7.52 4.53 2.98
N HIS A 39 -6.74 3.58 3.49
CA HIS A 39 -7.12 2.79 4.66
C HIS A 39 -7.38 3.69 5.88
N LEU A 40 -6.50 4.66 6.14
CA LEU A 40 -6.68 5.64 7.22
C LEU A 40 -7.92 6.52 7.01
N ARG A 41 -8.20 6.94 5.77
CA ARG A 41 -9.38 7.74 5.44
C ARG A 41 -10.68 6.97 5.70
N GLN A 42 -10.72 5.68 5.37
CA GLN A 42 -11.86 4.82 5.66
C GLN A 42 -12.09 4.65 7.16
N LEU A 43 -11.02 4.57 7.96
CA LEU A 43 -11.12 4.49 9.42
C LEU A 43 -11.52 5.82 10.09
N ASN A 44 -11.21 6.96 9.44
CA ASN A 44 -11.42 8.29 10.00
C ASN A 44 -12.26 9.18 9.04
N PRO A 45 -13.51 8.83 8.73
CA PRO A 45 -14.31 9.48 7.67
C PRO A 45 -14.65 10.95 7.95
N HIS A 46 -14.54 11.39 9.21
CA HIS A 46 -14.81 12.77 9.61
C HIS A 46 -13.54 13.62 9.78
N SER A 47 -12.35 13.04 9.63
CA SER A 47 -11.11 13.78 9.74
C SER A 47 -10.69 14.29 8.35
N PRO A 48 -10.70 15.62 8.11
CA PRO A 48 -10.38 16.19 6.79
C PRO A 48 -8.89 16.05 6.44
N SER A 49 -8.05 15.85 7.46
CA SER A 49 -6.62 15.59 7.32
C SER A 49 -6.20 14.55 8.35
N ILE A 50 -5.26 13.69 7.98
CA ILE A 50 -4.71 12.65 8.82
C ILE A 50 -3.20 12.72 8.69
N THR A 51 -2.50 12.81 9.82
CA THR A 51 -1.05 12.69 9.88
C THR A 51 -0.69 11.34 10.50
N TYR A 52 0.38 10.72 10.01
CA TYR A 52 0.88 9.45 10.52
C TYR A 52 2.40 9.46 10.51
N ASP A 53 3.00 8.69 11.40
CA ASP A 53 4.44 8.44 11.42
C ASP A 53 4.82 7.28 10.49
N ILE A 54 6.05 7.28 9.99
CA ILE A 54 6.58 6.21 9.13
C ILE A 54 6.51 4.84 9.79
N SER A 55 6.64 4.77 11.12
CA SER A 55 6.52 3.51 11.87
C SER A 55 5.12 2.90 11.76
N GLN A 56 4.08 3.73 11.63
CA GLN A 56 2.71 3.25 11.47
C GLN A 56 2.48 2.69 10.06
N LEU A 57 3.07 3.31 9.04
CA LEU A 57 3.06 2.79 7.67
C LEU A 57 3.78 1.43 7.59
N PHE A 58 4.96 1.30 8.21
CA PHE A 58 5.67 0.03 8.24
C PHE A 58 4.89 -1.06 8.98
N LYS A 59 4.25 -0.71 10.10
CA LYS A 59 3.35 -1.66 10.78
C LYS A 59 2.20 -2.11 9.88
N PHE A 60 1.59 -1.20 9.14
CA PHE A 60 0.55 -1.57 8.16
C PHE A 60 1.07 -2.54 7.11
N VAL A 61 2.29 -2.31 6.59
CA VAL A 61 2.94 -3.23 5.64
C VAL A 61 3.23 -4.59 6.27
N ASP A 62 3.72 -4.63 7.50
CA ASP A 62 4.00 -5.86 8.24
C ASP A 62 2.73 -6.68 8.56
N ASP A 63 1.59 -5.99 8.70
CA ASP A 63 0.28 -6.61 8.95
C ASP A 63 -0.36 -7.19 7.67
N LEU A 64 0.14 -6.85 6.47
CA LEU A 64 -0.31 -7.46 5.20
C LEU A 64 0.09 -8.95 5.16
N PHE A 65 -0.74 -9.76 4.51
CA PHE A 65 -0.40 -11.18 4.36
C PHE A 65 0.76 -11.40 3.39
N ASP A 66 0.82 -10.63 2.30
CA ASP A 66 1.94 -10.63 1.37
C ASP A 66 2.06 -9.27 0.65
N LEU A 67 3.29 -8.86 0.38
CA LEU A 67 3.64 -7.65 -0.37
C LEU A 67 4.97 -7.87 -1.10
N SER A 68 4.96 -7.73 -2.43
CA SER A 68 6.17 -7.87 -3.24
C SER A 68 6.17 -6.93 -4.43
N CYS A 69 7.37 -6.60 -4.92
CA CYS A 69 7.56 -5.78 -6.12
C CYS A 69 8.40 -6.53 -7.15
N LEU A 70 8.06 -6.40 -8.43
CA LEU A 70 8.84 -6.86 -9.57
C LEU A 70 9.38 -5.64 -10.30
N VAL A 71 10.69 -5.56 -10.50
CA VAL A 71 11.42 -4.41 -11.11
C VAL A 71 12.20 -4.87 -12.33
#